data_AF-A0A954XPL2-F1
#
_entry.id   AF-A0A954XPL2-F1
#
_cell.length_a   1.000
_cell.length_b   1.000
_cell.length_c   1.000
_cell.angle_alpha   90.00
_cell.angle_beta   90.00
_cell.angle_gamma   90.00
#
_symmetry.space_group_name_H-M   'P 1'
#
loop_
_entity.id
_entity.type
_entity.pdbx_description
1 polymer ?
#
loop_
_entity_poly.entity_id
_entity_poly.type
_entity_poly.pdbx_seq_one_letter_code
_entity_poly.pdbx_strand_id
1 'polypeptide(L)'
;MALSEIDRTLLERCLAGQPRAWEDFVDRFMGLVIHVINHTAQCRSILLTNPDREDLAAEVLLTLLQNDFAVLRRFRGKSSLATYLTVVARRVVVRQLLHSRSATPLGDMADNAVADDLDVEERLTNQEEVEQLLDRLDGAEAHVMRLYHLEGKSYQEISRSTGMPTNSVGPLLSRLRSRLRSQPNA
;
A
#
# COMPACT_ATOMS: atom_id res chain seq x y z
N MET A 1 -21.43 -6.86 -5.70
CA MET A 1 -21.70 -6.37 -4.33
C MET A 1 -21.72 -7.46 -3.24
N ALA A 2 -21.92 -8.75 -3.55
CA ALA A 2 -21.94 -9.83 -2.54
C ALA A 2 -20.58 -10.15 -1.88
N LEU A 3 -19.47 -10.06 -2.63
CA LEU A 3 -18.13 -10.38 -2.09
C LEU A 3 -17.72 -9.46 -0.93
N SER A 4 -18.03 -8.17 -1.02
CA SER A 4 -17.75 -7.17 0.02
C SER A 4 -18.55 -7.41 1.30
N GLU A 5 -19.71 -8.05 1.21
CA GLU A 5 -20.53 -8.36 2.38
C GLU A 5 -19.98 -9.57 3.12
N ILE A 6 -19.56 -10.61 2.40
CA ILE A 6 -18.87 -11.77 3.00
C ILE A 6 -17.54 -11.34 3.63
N ASP A 7 -16.78 -10.46 2.96
CA ASP A 7 -15.55 -9.85 3.51
C ASP A 7 -15.81 -9.13 4.83
N ARG A 8 -16.90 -8.36 4.89
CA ARG A 8 -17.26 -7.57 6.08
C ARG A 8 -17.68 -8.47 7.24
N THR A 9 -18.54 -9.46 6.98
CA THR A 9 -18.93 -10.44 8.01
C THR A 9 -17.72 -11.19 8.54
N LEU A 10 -16.79 -11.60 7.65
CA LEU A 10 -15.56 -12.25 8.08
C LEU A 10 -14.71 -11.33 8.97
N LEU A 11 -14.54 -10.08 8.58
CA LEU A 11 -13.82 -9.08 9.38
C LEU A 11 -14.48 -8.88 10.76
N GLU A 12 -15.80 -8.75 10.83
CA GLU A 12 -16.53 -8.60 12.10
C GLU A 12 -16.30 -9.80 13.02
N ARG A 13 -16.31 -11.03 12.47
CA ARG A 13 -15.99 -12.25 13.22
C ARG A 13 -14.55 -12.22 13.76
N CYS A 14 -13.58 -11.76 12.97
CA CYS A 14 -12.18 -11.59 13.42
C CYS A 14 -12.07 -10.59 14.58
N LEU A 15 -12.69 -9.41 14.41
CA LEU A 15 -12.63 -8.34 15.41
C LEU A 15 -13.36 -8.67 16.72
N ALA A 16 -14.32 -9.61 16.66
CA ALA A 16 -15.01 -10.17 17.81
C ALA A 16 -14.27 -11.36 18.46
N GLY A 17 -13.11 -11.76 17.92
CA GLY A 17 -12.32 -12.87 18.46
C GLY A 17 -12.99 -14.23 18.32
N GLN A 18 -13.86 -14.42 17.31
CA GLN A 18 -14.53 -15.70 17.12
C GLN A 18 -13.55 -16.81 16.74
N PRO A 19 -13.79 -18.06 17.18
CA PRO A 19 -12.95 -19.20 16.83
C PRO A 19 -12.78 -19.33 15.31
N ARG A 20 -11.55 -19.61 14.87
CA ARG A 20 -11.15 -19.79 13.46
C ARG A 20 -11.38 -18.61 12.52
N ALA A 21 -11.94 -17.49 12.99
CA ALA A 21 -12.19 -16.34 12.13
C ALA A 21 -10.90 -15.76 11.53
N TRP A 22 -9.81 -15.77 12.31
CA TRP A 22 -8.51 -15.34 11.79
C TRP A 22 -7.94 -16.31 10.74
N GLU A 23 -8.08 -17.62 10.93
CA GLU A 23 -7.69 -18.63 9.93
C GLU A 23 -8.46 -18.41 8.62
N ASP A 24 -9.79 -18.28 8.71
CA ASP A 24 -10.67 -17.99 7.57
C ASP A 24 -10.24 -16.69 6.83
N PHE A 25 -9.83 -15.66 7.60
CA PHE A 25 -9.34 -14.39 7.06
C PHE A 25 -8.02 -14.54 6.33
N VAL A 26 -7.07 -15.25 6.94
CA VAL A 26 -5.77 -15.54 6.34
C VAL A 26 -5.96 -16.33 5.06
N ASP A 27 -6.74 -17.42 5.07
CA ASP A 27 -6.99 -18.25 3.88
C ASP A 27 -7.60 -17.44 2.73
N ARG A 28 -8.50 -16.51 3.05
CA ARG A 28 -9.14 -15.66 2.05
C ARG A 28 -8.20 -14.62 1.44
N PHE A 29 -7.34 -13.99 2.24
CA PHE A 29 -6.55 -12.83 1.80
C PHE A 29 -5.07 -13.12 1.59
N MET A 30 -4.56 -14.31 1.93
CA MET A 30 -3.16 -14.66 1.74
C MET A 30 -2.73 -14.54 0.27
N GLY A 31 -3.56 -15.00 -0.67
CA GLY A 31 -3.27 -14.85 -2.10
C GLY A 31 -3.09 -13.39 -2.53
N LEU A 32 -3.85 -12.46 -1.94
CA LEU A 32 -3.70 -11.03 -2.16
C LEU A 32 -2.39 -10.50 -1.57
N VAL A 33 -2.06 -10.88 -0.34
CA VAL A 33 -0.80 -10.46 0.32
C VAL A 33 0.41 -10.92 -0.49
N ILE A 34 0.45 -12.19 -0.90
CA ILE A 34 1.52 -12.75 -1.74
C ILE A 34 1.60 -12.04 -3.09
N HIS A 35 0.46 -11.73 -3.71
CA HIS A 35 0.43 -10.95 -4.95
C HIS A 35 1.08 -9.57 -4.76
N VAL A 36 0.72 -8.86 -3.69
CA VAL A 36 1.27 -7.53 -3.37
C VAL A 36 2.78 -7.61 -3.11
N ILE A 37 3.25 -8.62 -2.38
CA ILE A 37 4.69 -8.85 -2.13
C ILE A 37 5.45 -8.99 -3.44
N ASN A 38 5.04 -9.93 -4.28
CA ASN A 38 5.71 -10.23 -5.54
C ASN A 38 5.69 -9.03 -6.49
N HIS A 39 4.53 -8.39 -6.63
CA HIS A 39 4.38 -7.20 -7.46
C HIS A 39 5.28 -6.05 -6.98
N THR A 40 5.32 -5.80 -5.67
CA THR A 40 6.13 -4.72 -5.08
C THR A 40 7.62 -4.95 -5.29
N ALA A 41 8.09 -6.20 -5.12
CA ALA A 41 9.47 -6.57 -5.39
C ALA A 41 9.83 -6.46 -6.88
N GLN A 42 8.92 -6.89 -7.77
CA GLN A 42 9.10 -6.80 -9.22
C GLN A 42 9.27 -5.34 -9.69
N CYS A 43 8.38 -4.42 -9.26
CA CYS A 43 8.52 -2.99 -9.57
C CYS A 43 9.85 -2.38 -9.09
N ARG A 44 10.44 -2.96 -8.04
CA ARG A 44 11.73 -2.51 -7.47
C ARG A 44 12.93 -3.29 -8.00
N SER A 45 12.72 -4.20 -8.96
CA SER A 45 13.76 -5.10 -9.49
C SER A 45 14.48 -5.90 -8.39
N ILE A 46 13.76 -6.29 -7.34
CA ILE A 46 14.28 -7.11 -6.24
C ILE A 46 13.89 -8.57 -6.48
N LEU A 47 14.88 -9.47 -6.43
CA LEU A 47 14.65 -10.90 -6.45
C LEU A 47 14.39 -11.38 -5.02
N LEU A 48 13.23 -12.02 -4.81
CA LEU A 48 12.89 -12.64 -3.53
C LEU A 48 13.09 -14.15 -3.58
N THR A 49 13.72 -14.67 -2.53
CA THR A 49 13.71 -16.09 -2.20
C THR A 49 12.36 -16.48 -1.58
N ASN A 50 12.10 -17.79 -1.42
CA ASN A 50 10.89 -18.22 -0.71
C ASN A 50 10.87 -17.76 0.76
N PRO A 51 11.97 -17.88 1.53
CA PRO A 51 12.04 -17.32 2.88
C PRO A 51 11.71 -15.82 2.93
N ASP A 52 12.23 -15.01 2.01
CA ASP A 52 11.93 -13.57 2.00
C ASP A 52 10.43 -13.30 1.82
N ARG A 53 9.74 -14.10 1.00
CA ARG A 53 8.28 -13.98 0.81
C ARG A 53 7.52 -14.36 2.07
N GLU A 54 7.94 -15.43 2.74
CA GLU A 54 7.34 -15.90 3.98
C GLU A 54 7.49 -14.87 5.10
N ASP A 55 8.69 -14.30 5.25
CA ASP A 55 8.98 -13.25 6.24
C ASP A 55 8.17 -11.98 5.97
N LEU A 56 8.08 -11.54 4.72
CA LEU A 56 7.26 -10.39 4.35
C LEU A 56 5.76 -10.63 4.60
N ALA A 57 5.27 -11.83 4.29
CA ALA A 57 3.88 -12.20 4.56
C ALA A 57 3.61 -12.23 6.07
N ALA A 58 4.52 -12.79 6.86
CA ALA A 58 4.44 -12.80 8.32
C ALA A 58 4.40 -11.38 8.89
N GLU A 59 5.24 -10.48 8.41
CA GLU A 59 5.25 -9.08 8.85
C GLU A 59 3.93 -8.35 8.54
N VAL A 60 3.35 -8.60 7.34
CA VAL A 60 2.03 -8.06 6.99
C VAL A 60 0.97 -8.57 7.96
N LEU A 61 0.91 -9.88 8.21
CA LEU A 61 -0.04 -10.47 9.14
C LEU A 61 0.13 -9.96 10.57
N LEU A 62 1.38 -9.85 11.05
CA LEU A 62 1.70 -9.28 12.36
C LEU A 62 1.20 -7.84 12.45
N THR A 63 1.43 -7.02 11.42
CA THR A 63 0.92 -5.65 11.35
C THR A 63 -0.61 -5.59 11.45
N LEU A 64 -1.31 -6.54 10.82
CA LEU A 64 -2.78 -6.64 10.92
C LEU A 64 -3.27 -7.03 12.31
N LEU A 65 -2.49 -7.84 13.05
CA LEU A 65 -2.82 -8.30 14.41
C LEU A 65 -2.44 -7.29 15.51
N GLN A 66 -1.44 -6.44 15.25
CA GLN A 66 -0.90 -5.49 16.24
C GLN A 66 -1.98 -4.59 16.85
N ASN A 67 -1.80 -4.30 18.14
CA ASN A 67 -2.66 -3.41 18.92
C ASN A 67 -4.15 -3.79 18.84
N ASP A 68 -4.46 -5.09 18.99
CA ASP A 68 -5.82 -5.63 18.90
C ASP A 68 -6.50 -5.27 17.57
N PHE A 69 -5.86 -5.67 16.46
CA PHE A 69 -6.35 -5.41 15.11
C PHE A 69 -6.58 -3.93 14.80
N ALA A 70 -5.77 -3.01 15.37
CA ALA A 70 -5.99 -1.57 15.25
C ALA A 70 -6.13 -1.09 13.80
N VAL A 71 -5.36 -1.66 12.87
CA VAL A 71 -5.46 -1.34 11.44
C VAL A 71 -6.81 -1.79 10.89
N LEU A 72 -7.21 -3.04 11.13
CA LEU A 72 -8.51 -3.54 10.66
C LEU A 72 -9.70 -2.81 11.31
N ARG A 73 -9.60 -2.42 12.59
CA ARG A 73 -10.63 -1.64 13.30
C ARG A 73 -10.80 -0.22 12.73
N ARG A 74 -9.77 0.32 12.06
CA ARG A 74 -9.86 1.62 11.37
C ARG A 74 -10.56 1.51 10.01
N PHE A 75 -10.81 0.31 9.50
CA PHE A 75 -11.53 0.14 8.24
C PHE A 75 -12.96 0.66 8.36
N ARG A 76 -13.29 1.69 7.56
CA ARG A 76 -14.61 2.36 7.59
C ARG A 76 -15.59 1.85 6.53
N GLY A 77 -15.22 0.84 5.74
CA GLY A 77 -16.08 0.33 4.67
C GLY A 77 -16.27 1.28 3.48
N LYS A 78 -15.41 2.30 3.36
CA LYS A 78 -15.41 3.25 2.22
C LYS A 78 -14.82 2.65 0.94
N SER A 79 -14.15 1.52 1.05
CA SER A 79 -13.59 0.73 -0.05
C SER A 79 -13.89 -0.75 0.17
N SER A 80 -13.53 -1.61 -0.79
CA SER A 80 -13.55 -3.06 -0.53
C SER A 80 -12.44 -3.41 0.48
N LEU A 81 -12.67 -4.43 1.30
CA LEU A 81 -11.66 -4.88 2.27
C LEU A 81 -10.36 -5.31 1.57
N ALA A 82 -10.46 -5.94 0.40
CA ALA A 82 -9.31 -6.28 -0.43
C ALA A 82 -8.49 -5.03 -0.80
N THR A 83 -9.15 -3.95 -1.25
CA THR A 83 -8.47 -2.69 -1.56
C THR A 83 -7.73 -2.12 -0.35
N TYR A 84 -8.39 -2.11 0.81
CA TYR A 84 -7.78 -1.63 2.05
C TYR A 84 -6.53 -2.45 2.42
N LEU A 85 -6.63 -3.79 2.35
CA LEU A 85 -5.53 -4.69 2.66
C LEU A 85 -4.37 -4.57 1.67
N THR A 86 -4.62 -4.33 0.38
CA THR A 86 -3.58 -4.06 -0.61
C THR A 86 -2.71 -2.87 -0.20
N VAL A 87 -3.34 -1.77 0.24
CA VAL A 87 -2.62 -0.56 0.65
C VAL A 87 -1.78 -0.83 1.91
N VAL A 88 -2.35 -1.51 2.91
CA VAL A 88 -1.64 -1.85 4.14
C VAL A 88 -0.46 -2.78 3.85
N ALA A 89 -0.69 -3.89 3.14
CA ALA A 89 0.32 -4.87 2.81
C ALA A 89 1.48 -4.24 2.04
N ARG A 90 1.19 -3.41 1.04
CA ARG A 90 2.22 -2.74 0.25
C ARG A 90 3.11 -1.84 1.12
N ARG A 91 2.53 -1.04 2.03
CA ARG A 91 3.32 -0.16 2.92
C ARG A 91 4.29 -0.96 3.77
N VAL A 92 3.82 -2.06 4.35
CA VAL A 92 4.65 -2.96 5.16
C VAL A 92 5.78 -3.55 4.32
N VAL A 93 5.45 -4.05 3.12
CA VAL A 93 6.43 -4.67 2.22
C VAL A 93 7.49 -3.67 1.75
N VAL A 94 7.08 -2.49 1.29
CA VAL A 94 8.02 -1.44 0.86
C VAL A 94 8.96 -1.08 2.01
N ARG A 95 8.40 -0.85 3.21
CA ARG A 95 9.18 -0.55 4.40
C ARG A 95 10.23 -1.63 4.64
N GLN A 96 9.85 -2.92 4.65
CA GLN A 96 10.83 -3.96 4.93
C GLN A 96 11.87 -4.15 3.85
N LEU A 97 11.49 -4.09 2.58
CA LEU A 97 12.44 -4.18 1.48
C LEU A 97 13.49 -3.05 1.53
N LEU A 98 13.12 -1.86 1.99
CA LEU A 98 14.06 -0.75 2.18
C LEU A 98 14.99 -0.99 3.38
N HIS A 99 14.46 -1.47 4.51
CA HIS A 99 15.28 -1.75 5.71
C HIS A 99 16.30 -2.87 5.46
N SER A 100 15.93 -3.92 4.73
CA SER A 100 16.85 -5.02 4.37
C SER A 100 17.98 -4.56 3.43
N ARG A 101 17.77 -3.55 2.58
CA ARG A 101 18.84 -3.01 1.71
C ARG A 101 19.89 -2.23 2.50
N SER A 102 19.48 -1.45 3.49
CA SER A 102 20.41 -0.69 4.34
C SER A 102 21.31 -1.58 5.20
N ALA A 103 20.90 -2.82 5.47
CA ALA A 103 21.69 -3.80 6.23
C ALA A 103 22.77 -4.51 5.40
N THR A 104 22.81 -4.32 4.07
CA THR A 104 23.80 -4.96 3.19
C THR A 104 24.84 -3.92 2.73
N PRO A 105 26.10 -3.96 3.20
CA PRO A 105 27.11 -3.00 2.77
C PRO A 105 27.67 -3.41 1.40
N LEU A 106 27.08 -2.91 0.31
CA LEU A 106 27.71 -2.94 -1.00
C LEU A 106 27.41 -1.65 -1.79
N GLY A 107 28.45 -0.83 -1.89
CA GLY A 107 28.85 -0.01 -3.04
C GLY A 107 27.78 0.79 -3.79
N ASP A 108 27.84 2.11 -3.60
CA ASP A 108 27.50 3.19 -4.52
C ASP A 108 26.77 2.86 -5.82
N MET A 109 25.63 3.55 -5.99
CA MET A 109 25.13 4.22 -7.22
C MET A 109 23.60 4.09 -7.39
N ALA A 110 22.80 4.72 -6.50
CA ALA A 110 21.40 5.08 -6.80
C ALA A 110 20.76 6.09 -5.81
N ASP A 111 21.54 6.78 -4.96
CA ASP A 111 21.02 7.35 -3.71
C ASP A 111 20.17 8.63 -3.83
N ASN A 112 20.03 9.22 -5.01
CA ASN A 112 19.28 10.49 -5.15
C ASN A 112 17.78 10.33 -5.50
N ALA A 113 17.32 9.14 -5.91
CA ALA A 113 15.89 8.92 -6.19
C ALA A 113 15.13 8.28 -5.02
N VAL A 114 15.84 7.55 -4.15
CA VAL A 114 15.28 6.84 -2.99
C VAL A 114 15.08 7.75 -1.79
N ALA A 115 15.92 8.77 -1.62
CA ALA A 115 15.76 9.77 -0.55
C ALA A 115 14.47 10.61 -0.71
N ASP A 116 14.05 10.87 -1.95
CA ASP A 116 12.82 11.60 -2.26
C ASP A 116 11.57 10.71 -2.07
N ASP A 117 11.70 9.40 -2.30
CA ASP A 117 10.65 8.40 -2.01
C ASP A 117 10.43 8.27 -0.49
N LEU A 118 11.51 8.34 0.31
CA LEU A 118 11.48 8.33 1.78
C LEU A 118 10.84 9.60 2.37
N ASP A 119 11.22 10.81 1.94
CA ASP A 119 10.63 12.05 2.48
C ASP A 119 9.13 12.17 2.13
N VAL A 120 8.70 11.56 1.01
CA VAL A 120 7.30 11.55 0.56
C VAL A 120 6.45 10.45 1.22
N GLU A 121 7.00 9.26 1.51
CA GLU A 121 6.32 8.20 2.28
C GLU A 121 6.32 8.45 3.80
N GLU A 122 7.41 9.01 4.34
CA GLU A 122 7.62 9.19 5.78
C GLU A 122 6.95 10.45 6.32
N ARG A 123 6.80 11.52 5.50
CA ARG A 123 6.10 12.75 5.94
C ARG A 123 4.58 12.71 5.75
N LEU A 124 4.05 11.83 4.90
CA LEU A 124 2.65 11.85 4.45
C LEU A 124 2.20 10.42 4.12
N THR A 125 1.19 9.82 4.73
CA THR A 125 -0.21 10.25 4.59
C THR A 125 -1.10 9.35 5.44
N ASN A 126 -2.00 9.97 6.22
CA ASN A 126 -3.08 9.30 6.94
C ASN A 126 -3.70 8.19 6.08
N GLN A 127 -3.90 7.00 6.66
CA GLN A 127 -4.57 5.88 6.00
C GLN A 127 -5.94 6.29 5.42
N GLU A 128 -6.58 7.30 6.02
CA GLU A 128 -7.89 7.85 5.63
C GLU A 128 -7.85 8.87 4.49
N GLU A 129 -6.69 9.48 4.20
CA GLU A 129 -6.54 10.44 3.10
C GLU A 129 -6.56 9.65 1.78
N VAL A 130 -5.60 8.76 1.52
CA VAL A 130 -5.42 8.06 0.21
C VAL A 130 -6.69 7.44 -0.38
N GLU A 131 -7.60 6.91 0.44
CA GLU A 131 -8.87 6.37 -0.05
C GLU A 131 -9.89 7.46 -0.41
N GLN A 132 -10.02 8.54 0.37
CA GLN A 132 -10.85 9.69 0.01
C GLN A 132 -10.26 10.47 -1.18
N LEU A 133 -8.93 10.42 -1.32
CA LEU A 133 -8.18 11.03 -2.42
C LEU A 133 -8.52 10.38 -3.77
N LEU A 134 -8.77 9.07 -3.83
CA LEU A 134 -9.05 8.34 -5.07
C LEU A 134 -10.50 8.42 -5.57
N ASP A 135 -11.45 8.66 -4.67
CA ASP A 135 -12.89 8.79 -4.97
C ASP A 135 -13.27 10.21 -5.45
N ARG A 136 -12.45 11.22 -5.13
CA ARG A 136 -12.69 12.63 -5.46
C ARG A 136 -11.93 13.15 -6.68
N LEU A 137 -10.97 12.36 -7.18
CA LEU A 137 -10.19 12.72 -8.36
C LEU A 137 -10.77 11.99 -9.58
N ASP A 138 -11.15 12.74 -10.59
CA ASP A 138 -11.55 12.20 -11.90
C ASP A 138 -10.37 12.22 -12.90
N GLY A 139 -10.31 11.19 -13.74
CA GLY A 139 -9.43 11.16 -14.91
C GLY A 139 -7.94 10.87 -14.62
N ALA A 140 -7.06 11.53 -15.38
CA ALA A 140 -5.63 11.22 -15.45
C ALA A 140 -4.87 11.46 -14.13
N GLU A 141 -5.32 12.41 -13.31
CA GLU A 141 -4.72 12.74 -12.01
C GLU A 141 -4.94 11.61 -10.98
N ALA A 142 -6.16 11.06 -10.94
CA ALA A 142 -6.50 9.88 -10.12
C ALA A 142 -5.71 8.66 -10.55
N HIS A 143 -5.54 8.49 -11.87
CA HIS A 143 -4.77 7.39 -12.43
C HIS A 143 -3.32 7.44 -11.97
N VAL A 144 -2.65 8.60 -12.06
CA VAL A 144 -1.26 8.78 -11.55
C VAL A 144 -1.16 8.44 -10.06
N MET A 145 -2.14 8.87 -9.25
CA MET A 145 -2.17 8.54 -7.82
C MET A 145 -2.34 7.04 -7.57
N ARG A 146 -3.17 6.33 -8.35
CA ARG A 146 -3.32 4.86 -8.27
C ARG A 146 -2.07 4.15 -8.72
N LEU A 147 -1.47 4.57 -9.84
CA LEU A 147 -0.21 4.02 -10.31
C LEU A 147 0.86 4.10 -9.21
N TYR A 148 0.92 5.25 -8.53
CA TYR A 148 1.88 5.47 -7.45
C TYR A 148 1.52 4.75 -6.16
N HIS A 149 0.28 4.78 -5.67
CA HIS A 149 -0.10 4.28 -4.33
C HIS A 149 -0.73 2.88 -4.31
N LEU A 150 -1.33 2.42 -5.42
CA LEU A 150 -1.86 1.07 -5.55
C LEU A 150 -0.92 0.17 -6.36
N GLU A 151 -0.44 0.63 -7.52
CA GLU A 151 0.33 -0.21 -8.46
C GLU A 151 1.84 -0.17 -8.28
N GLY A 152 2.40 0.38 -7.20
CA GLY A 152 3.83 0.22 -6.96
C GLY A 152 4.76 1.12 -7.78
N LYS A 153 4.26 1.86 -8.77
CA LYS A 153 5.08 2.41 -9.85
C LYS A 153 5.97 3.54 -9.36
N SER A 154 7.25 3.48 -9.71
CA SER A 154 8.20 4.58 -9.58
C SER A 154 7.78 5.77 -10.46
N TYR A 155 8.34 6.96 -10.19
CA TYR A 155 8.07 8.14 -11.02
C TYR A 155 8.45 7.91 -12.48
N GLN A 156 9.47 7.10 -12.75
CA GLN A 156 9.89 6.74 -14.10
C GLN A 156 8.89 5.80 -14.79
N GLU A 157 8.26 4.87 -14.07
CA GLU A 157 7.24 3.96 -14.59
C GLU A 157 5.90 4.69 -14.78
N ILE A 158 5.56 5.60 -13.89
CA ILE A 158 4.41 6.50 -14.05
C ILE A 158 4.61 7.38 -15.28
N SER A 159 5.77 8.00 -15.41
CA SER A 159 6.17 8.78 -16.59
C SER A 159 6.01 7.98 -17.89
N ARG A 160 6.54 6.76 -17.94
CA ARG A 160 6.39 5.86 -19.10
C ARG A 160 4.95 5.45 -19.40
N SER A 161 4.14 5.21 -18.37
CA SER A 161 2.76 4.74 -18.55
C SER A 161 1.76 5.86 -18.85
N THR A 162 2.03 7.08 -18.41
CA THR A 162 1.12 8.24 -18.57
C THR A 162 1.61 9.23 -19.63
N GLY A 163 2.86 9.10 -20.10
CA GLY A 163 3.50 10.01 -21.05
C GLY A 163 3.96 11.33 -20.43
N MET A 164 3.82 11.51 -19.12
CA MET A 164 4.23 12.75 -18.43
C MET A 164 5.73 12.73 -18.07
N PRO A 165 6.42 13.89 -18.03
CA PRO A 165 7.82 13.93 -17.60
C PRO A 165 7.99 13.44 -16.14
N THR A 166 9.02 12.64 -15.87
CA THR A 166 9.34 12.08 -14.55
C THR A 166 9.44 13.16 -13.46
N ASN A 167 10.07 14.28 -13.80
CA ASN A 167 10.22 15.49 -13.00
C ASN A 167 8.90 16.25 -12.73
N SER A 168 7.80 15.87 -13.39
CA SER A 168 6.46 16.41 -13.13
C SER A 168 5.61 15.52 -12.22
N VAL A 169 6.02 14.26 -12.00
CA VAL A 169 5.25 13.28 -11.20
C VAL A 169 5.21 13.70 -9.73
N GLY A 170 6.37 13.99 -9.12
CA GLY A 170 6.46 14.43 -7.72
C GLY A 170 5.67 15.72 -7.44
N PRO A 171 5.86 16.81 -8.22
CA PRO A 171 5.07 18.03 -8.08
C PRO A 171 3.58 17.81 -8.28
N LEU A 172 3.17 16.93 -9.21
CA LEU A 172 1.77 16.58 -9.40
C LEU A 172 1.21 15.89 -8.14
N LEU A 173 1.87 14.84 -7.63
CA LEU A 173 1.44 14.14 -6.42
C LEU A 173 1.31 15.10 -5.21
N SER A 174 2.25 16.03 -5.05
CA SER A 174 2.21 17.07 -4.01
C SER A 174 1.06 18.07 -4.19
N ARG A 175 0.81 18.52 -5.43
CA ARG A 175 -0.32 19.41 -5.76
C ARG A 175 -1.68 18.74 -5.57
N LEU A 176 -1.82 17.49 -6.00
CA LEU A 176 -3.04 16.71 -5.78
C LEU A 176 -3.31 16.58 -4.28
N ARG A 177 -2.29 16.21 -3.50
CA ARG A 177 -2.37 16.11 -2.04
C ARG A 177 -2.77 17.44 -1.36
N SER A 178 -2.20 18.57 -1.78
CA SER A 178 -2.53 19.88 -1.20
C SER A 178 -3.94 20.37 -1.57
N ARG A 179 -4.40 20.16 -2.81
CA ARG A 179 -5.80 20.42 -3.20
C ARG A 179 -6.77 19.65 -2.31
N LEU A 180 -6.42 18.41 -2.00
CA LEU A 180 -7.29 17.52 -1.25
C LEU A 180 -7.29 17.81 0.27
N ARG A 181 -6.20 18.37 0.81
CA ARG A 181 -6.17 18.96 2.18
C ARG A 181 -6.98 20.25 2.31
N SER A 182 -7.19 20.95 1.20
CA SER A 182 -7.81 22.28 1.17
C SER A 182 -9.33 22.26 0.95
N GLN A 183 -9.93 21.10 0.69
CA GLN A 183 -11.39 20.92 0.62
C GLN A 183 -11.89 20.23 1.91
N PRO A 184 -12.41 21.00 2.89
CA PRO A 184 -13.06 20.40 4.06
C PRO A 184 -14.35 19.69 3.60
N ASN A 185 -14.63 18.53 4.22
CA ASN A 185 -15.87 17.78 4.04
C ASN A 185 -17.11 18.69 4.08
N ALA A 186 -17.86 18.72 2.98
CA ALA A 186 -19.29 18.99 3.01
C ALA A 186 -20.02 17.65 3.15
#